data_AF-X1JET3-F1
#
_entry.id   AF-X1JET3-F1
#
_cell.length_a   1.000
_cell.length_b   1.000
_cell.length_c   1.000
_cell.angle_alpha   90.00
_cell.angle_beta   90.00
_cell.angle_gamma   90.00
#
_symmetry.space_group_name_H-M   'P 1'
#
loop_
_entity.id
_entity.type
_entity.pdbx_description
1 polymer ?
#
loop_
_entity_poly.entity_id
_entity_poly.type
_entity_poly.pdbx_seq_one_letter_code
_entity_poly.pdbx_strand_id
1 'polypeptide(L)'
;NYPEYITVDFEEGIPTGLNGEIMNPVKLIKKIHEIGCKHGIGRIEHMEDRAIGLKSRETYEVPTALILIKAHRDLEKYVCTKHENSFKTIADQRWTELVYEGFWIEPLKDALDAFIDEVNKKV
;
A
#
# COMPACT_ATOMS: atom_id res chain seq x y z
N ASN A 1 7.33 22.28 12.54
CA ASN A 1 6.44 22.34 13.72
C ASN A 1 4.96 22.54 13.37
N TYR A 2 4.55 22.52 12.09
CA TYR A 2 3.13 22.57 11.71
C TYR A 2 2.76 21.29 10.96
N PRO A 3 1.58 20.70 11.19
CA PRO A 3 1.08 19.60 10.39
C PRO A 3 0.78 20.06 8.96
N GLU A 4 0.91 19.15 8.00
CA GLU A 4 0.57 19.37 6.59
C GLU A 4 -0.58 18.43 6.22
N TYR A 5 -1.68 18.99 5.72
CA TYR A 5 -2.83 18.22 5.24
C TYR A 5 -2.65 17.96 3.76
N ILE A 6 -2.84 16.71 3.36
CA ILE A 6 -2.81 16.30 1.96
C ILE A 6 -4.09 15.53 1.60
N THR A 7 -4.51 15.65 0.35
CA THR A 7 -5.58 14.84 -0.25
C THR A 7 -4.97 14.01 -1.36
N VAL A 8 -5.24 12.71 -1.36
CA VAL A 8 -4.81 11.81 -2.43
C VAL A 8 -6.05 11.33 -3.16
N ASP A 9 -6.07 11.53 -4.47
CA ASP A 9 -7.15 11.08 -5.34
C ASP A 9 -6.85 9.65 -5.81
N PHE A 10 -7.86 8.78 -5.81
CA PHE A 10 -7.78 7.40 -6.27
C PHE A 10 -8.78 7.15 -7.39
N GLU A 11 -8.41 6.30 -8.33
CA GLU A 11 -9.27 5.78 -9.39
C GLU A 11 -8.93 4.30 -9.61
N GLU A 12 -9.92 3.43 -9.41
CA GLU A 12 -9.78 1.98 -9.48
C GLU A 12 -8.63 1.44 -8.59
N GLY A 13 -8.50 2.00 -7.38
CA GLY A 13 -7.44 1.67 -6.42
C GLY A 13 -6.07 2.28 -6.73
N ILE A 14 -5.92 3.01 -7.84
CA ILE A 14 -4.66 3.63 -8.25
C ILE A 14 -4.64 5.10 -7.83
N PRO A 15 -3.59 5.59 -7.15
CA PRO A 15 -3.47 7.01 -6.83
C PRO A 15 -3.18 7.84 -8.09
N THR A 16 -4.03 8.81 -8.38
CA THR A 16 -4.00 9.63 -9.63
C THR A 16 -3.70 11.11 -9.38
N GLY A 17 -3.91 11.61 -8.16
CA GLY A 17 -3.78 13.03 -7.84
C GLY A 17 -3.30 13.31 -6.42
N LEU A 18 -2.80 14.52 -6.22
CA LEU A 18 -2.39 15.05 -4.93
C LEU A 18 -2.86 16.50 -4.79
N ASN A 19 -3.64 16.79 -3.75
CA ASN A 19 -4.21 18.10 -3.46
C ASN A 19 -5.03 18.70 -4.63
N GLY A 20 -5.78 17.84 -5.34
CA GLY A 20 -6.60 18.22 -6.50
C GLY A 20 -5.82 18.44 -7.80
N GLU A 21 -4.49 18.22 -7.80
CA GLU A 21 -3.69 18.19 -9.03
C GLU A 21 -3.53 16.74 -9.51
N ILE A 22 -3.97 16.45 -10.74
CA ILE A 22 -3.70 15.17 -11.41
C ILE A 22 -2.21 15.09 -11.76
N MET A 23 -1.58 13.94 -11.49
CA MET A 23 -0.15 13.76 -11.67
C MET A 23 0.19 12.38 -12.22
N ASN A 24 1.29 12.29 -12.98
CA ASN A 24 1.87 11.00 -13.32
C ASN A 24 2.31 10.24 -12.03
N PRO A 25 2.13 8.90 -11.96
CA PRO A 25 2.41 8.12 -10.76
C PRO A 25 3.80 8.33 -10.16
N VAL A 26 4.85 8.43 -11.00
CA VAL A 26 6.23 8.61 -10.51
C VAL A 26 6.38 9.98 -9.84
N LYS A 27 5.77 11.03 -10.40
CA LYS A 27 5.81 12.39 -9.84
C LYS A 27 4.99 12.47 -8.55
N LEU A 28 3.83 11.82 -8.52
CA LEU A 28 2.98 11.71 -7.33
C LEU A 28 3.74 11.03 -6.18
N ILE A 29 4.34 9.87 -6.44
CA ILE A 29 5.10 9.11 -5.43
C ILE A 29 6.25 9.95 -4.87
N LYS A 30 6.99 10.68 -5.72
CA LYS A 30 8.08 11.55 -5.30
C LYS A 30 7.60 12.72 -4.45
N LYS A 31 6.52 13.41 -4.84
CA LYS A 31 5.97 14.51 -4.02
C LYS A 31 5.50 14.01 -2.64
N ILE A 32 4.78 12.89 -2.59
CA ILE A 32 4.35 12.31 -1.31
C ILE A 32 5.56 11.88 -0.47
N HIS A 33 6.62 11.36 -1.11
CA HIS A 33 7.86 11.00 -0.43
C HIS A 33 8.49 12.21 0.27
N GLU A 34 8.66 13.32 -0.44
CA GLU A 34 9.21 14.57 0.10
C GLU A 34 8.41 15.09 1.29
N ILE A 35 7.07 15.09 1.18
CA ILE A 35 6.17 15.49 2.27
C ILE A 35 6.32 14.55 3.47
N GLY A 36 6.31 13.24 3.25
CA GLY A 36 6.47 12.25 4.31
C GLY A 36 7.81 12.36 5.04
N CYS A 37 8.91 12.51 4.30
CA CYS A 37 10.26 12.73 4.84
C CYS A 37 10.34 14.00 5.69
N LYS A 38 9.78 15.12 5.21
CA LYS A 38 9.73 16.40 5.95
C LYS A 38 9.05 16.26 7.31
N HIS A 39 8.13 15.31 7.46
CA HIS A 39 7.40 15.04 8.70
C HIS A 39 7.90 13.77 9.43
N GLY A 40 8.96 13.13 8.93
CA GLY A 40 9.56 11.97 9.57
C GLY A 40 8.71 10.70 9.57
N ILE A 41 7.76 10.58 8.63
CA ILE A 41 6.91 9.41 8.42
C ILE A 41 7.71 8.27 7.79
N GLY A 42 7.35 7.01 8.08
CA GLY A 42 7.89 5.87 7.34
C GLY A 42 9.16 5.25 7.90
N ARG A 43 9.68 5.71 9.04
CA ARG A 43 10.84 5.12 9.71
C ARG A 43 10.40 3.92 10.54
N ILE A 44 10.77 2.72 10.10
CA ILE A 44 10.36 1.45 10.69
C ILE A 44 11.61 0.67 11.08
N GLU A 45 11.63 0.19 12.32
CA GLU A 45 12.56 -0.84 12.76
C GLU A 45 11.76 -2.12 12.99
N HIS A 46 12.19 -3.23 12.39
CA HIS A 46 11.42 -4.47 12.37
C HIS A 46 12.31 -5.70 12.52
N MET A 47 11.80 -6.69 13.26
CA MET A 47 12.33 -8.05 13.27
C MET A 47 11.48 -8.90 12.34
N GLU A 48 12.07 -9.40 11.27
CA GLU A 48 11.36 -10.22 10.26
C GLU A 48 11.85 -11.67 10.22
N ASP A 49 10.95 -12.55 9.80
CA ASP A 49 11.23 -13.94 9.45
C ASP A 49 11.57 -14.02 7.95
N ARG A 50 12.78 -14.46 7.64
CA ARG A 50 13.26 -14.66 6.26
C ARG A 50 12.69 -15.95 5.69
N ALA A 51 12.52 -16.00 4.36
CA ALA A 51 12.08 -17.21 3.64
C ALA A 51 12.98 -18.44 3.90
N ILE A 52 14.24 -18.24 4.27
CA ILE A 52 15.18 -19.31 4.63
C ILE A 52 15.08 -19.78 6.10
N GLY A 53 14.09 -19.29 6.86
CA GLY A 53 13.81 -19.70 8.25
C GLY A 53 14.66 -19.01 9.31
N LEU A 54 15.38 -17.93 8.96
CA LEU A 54 16.18 -17.14 9.90
C LEU A 54 15.49 -15.83 10.24
N LYS A 55 15.81 -15.25 11.41
CA LYS A 55 15.37 -13.90 11.77
C LYS A 55 16.44 -12.86 11.47
N SER A 56 16.02 -11.65 11.10
CA SER A 56 16.90 -10.49 10.99
C SER A 56 16.23 -9.22 11.53
N ARG A 57 17.06 -8.26 11.95
CA ARG A 57 16.63 -6.91 12.32
C ARG A 57 16.93 -5.96 11.17
N GLU A 58 15.91 -5.31 10.66
CA GLU A 58 16.04 -4.39 9.53
C GLU A 58 15.47 -3.01 9.86
N THR A 59 15.99 -1.99 9.18
CA THR A 59 15.47 -0.63 9.22
C THR A 59 15.02 -0.23 7.83
N TYR A 60 13.78 0.26 7.73
CA TYR A 60 13.15 0.70 6.48
C TYR A 60 12.71 2.16 6.56
N GLU A 61 12.83 2.86 5.44
CA GLU A 61 12.29 4.21 5.24
C GLU A 61 11.30 4.20 4.08
N VAL A 62 10.01 4.14 4.40
CA VAL A 62 8.92 3.92 3.43
C VAL A 62 7.78 4.95 3.58
N PRO A 63 8.07 6.26 3.56
CA PRO A 63 7.08 7.30 3.82
C PRO A 63 5.87 7.22 2.88
N THR A 64 6.13 7.13 1.57
CA THR A 64 5.07 7.10 0.55
C THR A 64 4.22 5.85 0.65
N ALA A 65 4.84 4.68 0.85
CA ALA A 65 4.11 3.43 0.96
C ALA A 65 3.16 3.45 2.16
N LEU A 66 3.63 3.90 3.34
CA LEU A 66 2.75 4.02 4.51
C LEU A 66 1.58 4.97 4.27
N ILE A 67 1.82 6.13 3.67
CA ILE A 67 0.79 7.11 3.38
C ILE A 67 -0.25 6.54 2.41
N LEU A 68 0.20 6.00 1.27
CA LEU A 68 -0.69 5.48 0.23
C LEU A 68 -1.45 4.24 0.69
N ILE A 69 -0.79 3.27 1.33
CA ILE A 69 -1.45 2.07 1.85
C ILE A 69 -2.49 2.45 2.92
N LYS A 70 -2.19 3.43 3.78
CA LYS A 70 -3.16 3.90 4.79
C LYS A 70 -4.36 4.57 4.14
N ALA A 71 -4.13 5.47 3.19
CA ALA A 71 -5.19 6.20 2.49
C ALA A 71 -6.09 5.23 1.69
N HIS A 72 -5.48 4.31 0.93
CA HIS A 72 -6.18 3.27 0.16
C HIS A 72 -7.05 2.39 1.07
N ARG A 73 -6.49 1.84 2.15
CA ARG A 73 -7.26 1.04 3.13
C ARG A 73 -8.39 1.81 3.81
N ASP A 74 -8.24 3.11 4.02
CA ASP A 74 -9.31 3.93 4.60
C ASP A 74 -10.43 4.19 3.58
N LEU A 75 -10.08 4.33 2.30
CA LEU A 75 -11.06 4.44 1.21
C LEU A 75 -11.80 3.12 1.00
N GLU A 76 -11.11 1.97 1.02
CA GLU A 76 -11.74 0.63 0.98
C GLU A 76 -12.79 0.44 2.08
N LYS A 77 -12.51 0.90 3.31
CA LYS A 77 -13.51 0.83 4.41
C LYS A 77 -14.78 1.61 4.11
N TYR A 78 -14.66 2.69 3.33
CA TYR A 78 -15.78 3.54 2.96
C TYR A 78 -16.62 2.94 1.82
N VAL A 79 -15.96 2.38 0.80
CA VAL A 79 -16.62 1.92 -0.44
C VAL A 79 -16.95 0.42 -0.46
N CYS A 80 -16.20 -0.41 0.25
CA CYS A 80 -16.38 -1.86 0.26
C CYS A 80 -17.30 -2.32 1.40
N THR A 81 -17.99 -3.43 1.17
CA THR A 81 -18.81 -4.07 2.21
C THR A 81 -17.94 -4.65 3.32
N LYS A 82 -18.55 -4.94 4.47
CA LYS A 82 -17.88 -5.64 5.58
C LYS A 82 -17.25 -6.98 5.14
N HIS A 83 -17.94 -7.73 4.28
CA HIS A 83 -17.47 -9.05 3.84
C HIS A 83 -16.27 -8.94 2.90
N GLU A 84 -16.29 -7.96 1.98
CA GLU A 84 -15.15 -7.68 1.11
C GLU A 84 -13.93 -7.26 1.91
N ASN A 85 -14.07 -6.30 2.82
CA ASN A 85 -12.98 -5.86 3.69
C ASN A 85 -12.42 -7.01 4.55
N SER A 86 -13.30 -7.87 5.08
CA SER A 86 -12.89 -9.02 5.87
C SER A 86 -12.09 -10.04 5.06
N PHE A 87 -12.54 -10.38 3.85
CA PHE A 87 -11.85 -11.36 3.01
C PHE A 87 -10.59 -10.78 2.36
N LYS A 88 -10.64 -9.53 1.90
CA LYS A 88 -9.51 -8.85 1.28
C LYS A 88 -8.31 -8.73 2.23
N THR A 89 -8.54 -8.57 3.54
CA THR A 89 -7.44 -8.63 4.53
C THR A 89 -6.67 -9.95 4.47
N ILE A 90 -7.36 -11.08 4.25
CA ILE A 90 -6.74 -12.41 4.11
C ILE A 90 -6.00 -12.52 2.75
N ALA A 91 -6.64 -12.03 1.68
CA ALA A 91 -6.04 -12.01 0.34
C ALA A 91 -4.76 -11.17 0.28
N ASP A 92 -4.77 -9.95 0.84
CA ASP A 92 -3.62 -9.05 0.91
C ASP A 92 -2.46 -9.69 1.69
N GLN A 93 -2.77 -10.38 2.79
CA GLN A 93 -1.76 -11.09 3.59
C GLN A 93 -1.12 -12.22 2.77
N ARG A 94 -1.92 -13.05 2.10
CA ARG A 94 -1.40 -14.16 1.29
C ARG A 94 -0.59 -13.67 0.10
N TRP A 95 -1.05 -12.58 -0.54
CA TRP A 95 -0.32 -11.93 -1.62
C TRP A 95 1.05 -11.41 -1.14
N THR A 96 1.08 -10.78 0.03
CA THR A 96 2.32 -10.27 0.65
C THR A 96 3.33 -11.38 0.93
N GLU A 97 2.87 -12.53 1.45
CA GLU A 97 3.72 -13.71 1.69
C GLU A 97 4.37 -14.22 0.40
N LEU A 98 3.59 -14.39 -0.66
CA LEU A 98 4.10 -14.85 -1.95
C LEU A 98 5.17 -13.88 -2.51
N VAL A 99 4.92 -12.58 -2.43
CA VAL A 99 5.87 -11.56 -2.89
C VAL A 99 7.15 -11.57 -2.04
N TYR A 100 7.01 -11.67 -0.72
CA TYR A 100 8.15 -11.71 0.19
C TYR A 100 9.04 -12.94 -0.02
N GLU A 101 8.44 -14.09 -0.31
CA GLU A 101 9.14 -15.35 -0.59
C GLU A 101 9.70 -15.43 -2.03
N GLY A 102 9.42 -14.44 -2.88
CA GLY A 102 9.91 -14.37 -4.27
C GLY A 102 9.04 -15.11 -5.29
N PHE A 103 7.84 -15.54 -4.91
CA PHE A 103 6.87 -16.24 -5.76
C PHE A 103 6.05 -15.27 -6.65
N TRP A 104 6.71 -14.34 -7.34
CA TRP A 104 6.04 -13.33 -8.17
C TRP A 104 5.27 -13.90 -9.37
N ILE A 105 5.75 -15.02 -9.93
CA ILE A 105 5.17 -15.70 -11.11
C ILE A 105 4.31 -16.92 -10.73
N GLU A 106 3.97 -17.06 -9.45
CA GLU A 106 3.21 -18.19 -8.97
C GLU A 106 1.71 -18.03 -9.30
N PRO A 107 0.99 -19.08 -9.77
CA PRO A 107 -0.38 -18.94 -10.25
C PRO A 107 -1.41 -18.45 -9.23
N LEU A 108 -1.26 -18.75 -7.94
CA LEU A 108 -2.12 -18.21 -6.89
C LEU A 108 -1.94 -16.68 -6.77
N LYS A 109 -0.74 -16.13 -7.00
CA LYS A 109 -0.53 -14.67 -7.04
C LYS A 109 -1.41 -14.03 -8.13
N ASP A 110 -1.44 -14.58 -9.34
CA ASP A 110 -2.30 -14.06 -10.42
C ASP A 110 -3.81 -14.17 -10.10
N ALA A 111 -4.21 -15.24 -9.42
CA ALA A 111 -5.59 -15.39 -8.97
C ALA A 111 -5.96 -14.38 -7.88
N LEU A 112 -5.02 -14.04 -6.98
CA LEU A 112 -5.18 -12.99 -5.98
C LEU A 112 -5.24 -11.61 -6.63
N ASP A 113 -4.39 -11.32 -7.63
CA ASP A 113 -4.44 -10.07 -8.39
C ASP A 113 -5.82 -9.88 -9.03
N ALA A 114 -6.37 -10.90 -9.69
CA ALA A 114 -7.70 -10.81 -10.30
C ALA A 114 -8.81 -10.49 -9.29
N PHE A 115 -8.73 -11.06 -8.08
CA PHE A 115 -9.65 -10.71 -6.99
C PHE A 115 -9.43 -9.26 -6.51
N ILE A 116 -8.19 -8.84 -6.31
CA ILE A 116 -7.83 -7.50 -5.84
C ILE A 116 -8.28 -6.43 -6.84
N ASP A 117 -8.06 -6.66 -8.14
CA ASP A 117 -8.49 -5.78 -9.23
C ASP A 117 -10.01 -5.62 -9.27
N GLU A 118 -10.76 -6.71 -9.07
CA GLU A 118 -12.23 -6.64 -9.01
C GLU A 118 -12.71 -5.78 -7.83
N VAL A 119 -12.10 -5.93 -6.66
CA VAL A 119 -12.45 -5.11 -5.49
C VAL A 119 -12.08 -3.64 -5.71
N ASN A 120 -10.95 -3.38 -6.36
CA ASN A 120 -10.44 -2.03 -6.59
C ASN A 120 -11.26 -1.20 -7.57
N LYS A 121 -12.10 -1.78 -8.43
CA LYS A 121 -12.95 -1.03 -9.39
C LYS A 121 -13.81 0.10 -8.80
N LYS A 122 -14.07 0.06 -7.49
CA LYS A 122 -14.86 1.06 -6.74
C LYS A 122 -14.04 1.89 -5.76
N VAL A 123 -12.74 1.62 -5.69
CA VAL A 123 -11.78 2.28 -4.79
C VAL A 123 -11.16 3.46 -5.51
#